data_AF-A0A558QQK5-F1
#
_entry.id   AF-A0A558QQK5-F1
#
_cell.length_a   1.000
_cell.length_b   1.000
_cell.length_c   1.000
_cell.angle_alpha   90.00
_cell.angle_beta   90.00
_cell.angle_gamma   90.00
#
_symmetry.space_group_name_H-M   'P 1'
#
loop_
_entity.id
_entity.type
_entity.pdbx_description
1 polymer ?
#
loop_
_entity_poly.entity_id
_entity_poly.type
_entity_poly.pdbx_seq_one_letter_code
_entity_poly.pdbx_strand_id
1 'polypeptide(L)'
;MPIALRTDFDAASVRKAARHSKDGAQTRRLLALAAIYDGASRTEAARIGGVTLQIVRDWVMKFNAAGPDGLVDRKAPGQPSILNAAHRAALVEAIERGPIPAAHGVVRWRIVDLAQMPWDEFLLSVSRPTLSRELRALVYRKLSARPRHHAQDPDAIEAFKKGALPPSWTRSEPPSRGARR
;
A
#
# COMPACT_ATOMS: atom_id res chain seq x y z
N MET A 1 -24.42 -13.11 32.57
CA MET A 1 -23.30 -13.72 33.33
C MET A 1 -21.95 -13.22 32.81
N PRO A 2 -20.93 -13.07 33.68
CA PRO A 2 -19.57 -12.76 33.26
C PRO A 2 -18.95 -13.97 32.54
N ILE A 3 -18.22 -13.72 31.45
CA ILE A 3 -17.49 -14.78 30.74
C ILE A 3 -16.25 -15.13 31.57
N ALA A 4 -16.13 -16.39 31.97
CA ALA A 4 -14.98 -16.88 32.73
C ALA A 4 -13.69 -16.82 31.88
N LEU A 5 -12.57 -16.55 32.53
CA LEU A 5 -11.26 -16.70 31.90
C LEU A 5 -10.93 -18.19 31.76
N ARG A 6 -10.21 -18.57 30.70
CA ARG A 6 -9.69 -19.92 30.50
C ARG A 6 -8.82 -20.36 31.69
N THR A 7 -8.85 -21.64 32.03
CA THR A 7 -8.29 -22.16 33.30
C THR A 7 -6.87 -22.69 33.20
N ASP A 8 -6.31 -22.75 32.00
CA ASP A 8 -4.93 -23.16 31.72
C ASP A 8 -3.90 -22.02 31.89
N PHE A 9 -4.37 -20.84 32.31
CA PHE A 9 -3.52 -19.71 32.69
C PHE A 9 -3.80 -19.30 34.13
N ASP A 10 -2.81 -18.63 34.70
CA ASP A 10 -2.85 -18.02 36.04
C ASP A 10 -2.30 -16.59 35.98
N ALA A 11 -2.38 -15.87 37.10
CA ALA A 11 -1.89 -14.50 37.14
C ALA A 11 -0.38 -14.40 36.89
N ALA A 12 0.41 -15.40 37.31
CA ALA A 12 1.86 -15.41 37.15
C ALA A 12 2.29 -15.56 35.68
N SER A 13 1.68 -16.49 34.95
CA SER A 13 1.91 -16.71 33.51
C SER A 13 1.48 -15.50 32.68
N VAL A 14 0.34 -14.88 33.00
CA VAL A 14 -0.12 -13.66 32.31
C VAL A 14 0.82 -12.48 32.57
N ARG A 15 1.31 -12.30 33.81
CA ARG A 15 2.34 -11.30 34.12
C ARG A 15 3.67 -11.59 33.44
N LYS A 16 4.04 -12.86 33.29
CA LYS A 16 5.21 -13.27 32.51
C LYS A 16 5.02 -12.85 31.05
N ALA A 17 3.88 -13.11 30.44
CA ALA A 17 3.58 -12.64 29.08
C ALA A 17 3.64 -11.11 28.97
N ALA A 18 3.08 -10.38 29.94
CA ALA A 18 3.13 -8.92 29.97
C ALA A 18 4.57 -8.36 30.00
N ARG A 19 5.48 -9.00 30.76
CA ARG A 19 6.90 -8.63 30.82
C ARG A 19 7.66 -8.87 29.52
N HIS A 20 7.26 -9.87 28.72
CA HIS A 20 7.90 -10.18 27.44
C HIS A 20 7.29 -9.39 26.26
N SER A 21 6.12 -8.78 26.46
CA SER A 21 5.47 -7.95 25.45
C SER A 21 6.27 -6.67 25.17
N LYS A 22 6.43 -6.35 23.89
CA LYS A 22 6.96 -5.06 23.42
C LYS A 22 5.84 -4.06 23.08
N ASP A 23 4.58 -4.49 23.09
CA ASP A 23 3.42 -3.65 22.86
C ASP A 23 2.84 -3.19 24.21
N GLY A 24 2.93 -1.88 24.49
CA GLY A 24 2.43 -1.29 25.73
C GLY A 24 0.91 -1.42 25.90
N ALA A 25 0.15 -1.48 24.79
CA ALA A 25 -1.29 -1.73 24.85
C ALA A 25 -1.57 -3.17 25.26
N GLN A 26 -0.87 -4.15 24.67
CA GLN A 26 -0.95 -5.55 25.08
C GLN A 26 -0.55 -5.74 26.55
N THR A 27 0.54 -5.11 27.00
CA THR A 27 1.01 -5.18 28.40
C THR A 27 -0.07 -4.74 29.38
N ARG A 28 -0.73 -3.59 29.11
CA ARG A 28 -1.81 -3.08 29.95
C ARG A 28 -3.01 -4.04 30.02
N ARG A 29 -3.39 -4.60 28.87
CA ARG A 29 -4.48 -5.59 28.78
C ARG A 29 -4.17 -6.84 29.60
N LEU A 30 -2.95 -7.36 29.48
CA LEU A 30 -2.48 -8.54 30.22
C LEU A 30 -2.46 -8.26 31.73
N LEU A 31 -1.99 -7.10 32.17
CA LEU A 31 -1.99 -6.74 33.60
C LEU A 31 -3.41 -6.63 34.18
N ALA A 32 -4.36 -6.10 33.42
CA ALA A 32 -5.77 -6.07 33.82
C ALA A 32 -6.35 -7.49 33.97
N LEU A 33 -6.04 -8.40 33.04
CA LEU A 33 -6.50 -9.80 33.15
C LEU A 33 -5.79 -10.58 34.27
N ALA A 34 -4.50 -10.31 34.51
CA ALA A 34 -3.77 -10.91 35.63
C ALA A 34 -4.40 -10.55 36.99
N ALA A 35 -4.91 -9.33 37.13
CA ALA A 35 -5.65 -8.94 38.34
C ALA A 35 -6.93 -9.77 38.52
N ILE A 36 -7.65 -10.09 37.44
CA ILE A 36 -8.84 -10.95 37.52
C ILE A 36 -8.47 -12.37 37.94
N TYR A 37 -7.35 -12.91 37.45
CA TYR A 37 -6.84 -14.21 37.93
C TYR A 37 -6.47 -14.20 39.42
N ASP A 38 -6.02 -13.07 39.96
CA ASP A 38 -5.79 -12.88 41.41
C ASP A 38 -7.08 -12.58 42.20
N GLY A 39 -8.24 -12.68 41.58
CA GLY A 39 -9.54 -12.51 42.23
C GLY A 39 -10.07 -11.07 42.23
N ALA A 40 -9.38 -10.12 41.56
CA ALA A 40 -9.92 -8.77 41.42
C ALA A 40 -11.23 -8.77 40.63
N SER A 41 -12.12 -7.85 40.99
CA SER A 41 -13.36 -7.64 40.25
C SER A 41 -13.07 -7.12 38.83
N ARG A 42 -14.03 -7.33 37.91
CA ARG A 42 -13.93 -6.77 36.55
C ARG A 42 -13.92 -5.24 36.56
N THR A 43 -14.50 -4.62 37.59
CA THR A 43 -14.47 -3.16 37.80
C THR A 43 -13.07 -2.68 38.14
N GLU A 44 -12.35 -3.40 39.01
CA GLU A 44 -10.95 -3.09 39.32
C GLU A 44 -10.05 -3.33 38.11
N ALA A 45 -10.26 -4.41 37.37
CA ALA A 45 -9.54 -4.68 36.12
C ALA A 45 -9.77 -3.57 35.07
N ALA A 46 -11.00 -3.07 34.95
CA ALA A 46 -11.34 -1.95 34.07
C ALA A 46 -10.60 -0.67 34.49
N ARG A 47 -10.51 -0.39 35.79
CA ARG A 47 -9.72 0.72 36.34
C ARG A 47 -8.23 0.57 36.06
N ILE A 48 -7.66 -0.63 36.23
CA ILE A 48 -6.25 -0.93 35.87
C ILE A 48 -6.01 -0.72 34.37
N GLY A 49 -6.95 -1.18 33.54
CA GLY A 49 -6.88 -1.04 32.09
C GLY A 49 -7.16 0.38 31.57
N GLY A 50 -7.74 1.26 32.39
CA GLY A 50 -8.23 2.57 31.98
C GLY A 50 -9.37 2.50 30.95
N VAL A 51 -10.25 1.51 31.08
CA VAL A 51 -11.29 1.18 30.09
C VAL A 51 -12.63 0.87 30.75
N THR A 52 -13.67 0.64 29.94
CA THR A 52 -14.99 0.23 30.42
C THR A 52 -15.07 -1.28 30.68
N LEU A 53 -16.09 -1.72 31.43
CA LEU A 53 -16.37 -3.15 31.67
C LEU A 53 -16.58 -3.94 30.36
N GLN A 54 -17.18 -3.31 29.36
CA GLN A 54 -17.41 -3.92 28.05
C GLN A 54 -16.08 -4.24 27.35
N ILE A 55 -15.11 -3.33 27.42
CA ILE A 55 -13.78 -3.54 26.84
C ILE A 55 -13.04 -4.68 27.57
N VAL A 56 -13.16 -4.76 28.90
CA VAL A 56 -12.59 -5.89 29.66
C VAL A 56 -13.24 -7.21 29.23
N ARG A 57 -14.55 -7.24 29.01
CA ARG A 57 -15.25 -8.43 28.48
C ARG A 57 -14.70 -8.82 27.11
N ASP A 58 -14.46 -7.85 26.23
CA ASP A 58 -13.90 -8.12 24.90
C ASP A 58 -12.46 -8.63 24.97
N TRP A 59 -11.66 -8.14 25.91
CA TRP A 59 -10.32 -8.68 26.18
C TRP A 59 -10.37 -10.12 26.67
N VAL A 60 -11.27 -10.44 27.60
CA VAL A 60 -11.48 -11.82 28.07
C VAL A 60 -11.84 -12.74 26.90
N MET A 61 -12.73 -12.31 26.00
CA MET A 61 -13.10 -13.08 24.82
C MET A 61 -11.92 -13.36 23.88
N LYS A 62 -11.14 -12.33 23.57
CA LYS A 62 -9.94 -12.45 22.73
C LYS A 62 -8.86 -13.33 23.38
N PHE A 63 -8.65 -13.16 24.68
CA PHE A 63 -7.71 -13.96 25.46
C PHE A 63 -8.14 -15.43 25.54
N ASN A 64 -9.43 -15.71 25.72
CA ASN A 64 -9.94 -17.07 25.73
C ASN A 64 -9.72 -17.76 24.37
N ALA A 65 -9.95 -17.04 23.27
CA ALA A 65 -9.79 -17.57 21.92
C ALA A 65 -8.33 -17.83 21.52
N ALA A 66 -7.40 -16.94 21.86
CA ALA A 66 -6.03 -16.96 21.31
C ALA A 66 -4.91 -16.72 22.34
N GLY A 67 -5.23 -16.73 23.65
CA GLY A 67 -4.26 -16.48 24.72
C GLY A 67 -3.71 -15.06 24.69
N PRO A 68 -2.47 -14.85 25.19
CA PRO A 68 -1.83 -13.54 25.20
C PRO A 68 -1.74 -12.87 23.82
N ASP A 69 -1.54 -13.65 22.76
CA ASP A 69 -1.41 -13.14 21.39
C ASP A 69 -2.72 -12.54 20.85
N GLY A 70 -3.86 -13.00 21.37
CA GLY A 70 -5.17 -12.43 21.07
C GLY A 70 -5.34 -10.98 21.52
N LEU A 71 -4.48 -10.50 22.43
CA LEU A 71 -4.50 -9.13 22.95
C LEU A 71 -3.59 -8.16 22.20
N VAL A 72 -2.88 -8.64 21.17
CA VAL A 72 -2.13 -7.77 20.25
C VAL A 72 -3.10 -7.15 19.25
N ASP A 73 -2.95 -5.85 18.99
CA ASP A 73 -3.74 -5.20 17.95
C ASP A 73 -3.32 -5.73 16.58
N ARG A 74 -4.28 -6.37 15.89
CA ARG A 74 -4.07 -6.81 14.51
C ARG A 74 -4.14 -5.61 13.59
N LYS A 75 -3.17 -5.50 12.68
CA LYS A 75 -3.23 -4.51 11.60
C LYS A 75 -4.46 -4.81 10.75
N ALA A 76 -5.40 -3.86 10.69
CA ALA A 76 -6.55 -4.00 9.81
C ALA A 76 -6.05 -4.18 8.36
N PRO A 77 -6.74 -5.02 7.55
CA PRO A 77 -6.33 -5.31 6.16
C PRO A 77 -6.33 -4.06 5.24
N GLY A 78 -6.80 -2.92 5.73
CA GLY A 78 -6.97 -1.69 4.96
C GLY A 78 -8.28 -1.69 4.19
N GLN A 79 -8.53 -0.61 3.46
CA GLN A 79 -9.68 -0.53 2.55
C GLN A 79 -9.45 -1.50 1.38
N PRO A 80 -10.43 -2.35 1.04
CA PRO A 80 -10.32 -3.21 -0.14
C PRO A 80 -10.17 -2.37 -1.41
N SER A 81 -9.47 -2.89 -2.42
CA SER A 81 -9.35 -2.19 -3.72
C SER A 81 -10.75 -2.03 -4.36
N ILE A 82 -10.98 -0.87 -4.96
CA ILE A 82 -12.21 -0.56 -5.70
C ILE A 82 -12.35 -1.49 -6.93
N LEU A 83 -11.23 -1.93 -7.51
CA LEU A 83 -11.22 -2.81 -8.68
C LEU A 83 -10.95 -4.27 -8.27
N ASN A 84 -11.99 -5.11 -8.42
CA ASN A 84 -11.90 -6.55 -8.24
C ASN A 84 -11.22 -7.23 -9.47
N ALA A 85 -11.11 -8.56 -9.43
CA ALA A 85 -10.48 -9.33 -10.51
C ALA A 85 -11.21 -9.19 -11.87
N ALA A 86 -12.55 -9.15 -11.86
CA ALA A 86 -13.35 -9.00 -13.07
C ALA A 86 -13.14 -7.63 -13.73
N HIS A 87 -13.15 -6.55 -12.94
CA HIS A 87 -12.91 -5.21 -13.48
C HIS A 87 -11.48 -5.07 -14.03
N ARG A 88 -10.50 -5.73 -13.41
CA ARG A 88 -9.13 -5.78 -13.94
C ARG A 88 -9.06 -6.52 -15.27
N ALA A 89 -9.76 -7.64 -15.40
CA ALA A 89 -9.82 -8.39 -16.64
C ALA A 89 -10.45 -7.58 -17.78
N ALA A 90 -11.57 -6.90 -17.51
CA ALA A 90 -12.21 -6.00 -18.49
C ALA A 90 -11.29 -4.85 -18.91
N LEU A 91 -10.57 -4.25 -17.94
CA LEU A 91 -9.60 -3.19 -18.22
C LEU A 91 -8.46 -3.67 -19.12
N VAL A 92 -7.92 -4.88 -18.87
CA VAL A 92 -6.90 -5.52 -19.70
C VAL A 92 -7.43 -5.71 -21.12
N GLU A 93 -8.62 -6.28 -21.26
CA GLU A 93 -9.22 -6.56 -22.57
C GLU A 93 -9.44 -5.27 -23.38
N ALA A 94 -9.94 -4.21 -22.75
CA ALA A 94 -10.12 -2.92 -23.42
C ALA A 94 -8.79 -2.27 -23.84
N ILE A 95 -7.73 -2.43 -23.05
CA ILE A 95 -6.40 -1.94 -23.40
C ILE A 95 -5.83 -2.69 -24.60
N GLU A 96 -5.89 -4.03 -24.59
CA GLU A 96 -5.38 -4.87 -25.68
C GLU A 96 -6.16 -4.68 -26.98
N ARG A 97 -7.48 -4.53 -26.89
CA ARG A 97 -8.35 -4.23 -28.05
C ARG A 97 -8.06 -2.85 -28.65
N GLY A 98 -7.58 -1.92 -27.83
CA GLY A 98 -7.42 -0.52 -28.19
C GLY A 98 -8.76 0.24 -28.28
N PRO A 99 -8.73 1.58 -28.38
CA PRO A 99 -9.94 2.36 -28.46
C PRO A 99 -10.57 2.29 -29.86
N ILE A 100 -11.90 2.29 -29.91
CA ILE A 100 -12.68 2.47 -31.13
C ILE A 100 -12.91 3.98 -31.31
N PRO A 101 -12.29 4.66 -32.28
CA PRO A 101 -12.34 6.13 -32.34
C PRO A 101 -13.77 6.68 -32.47
N ALA A 102 -14.63 6.00 -33.23
CA ALA A 102 -16.02 6.41 -33.44
C ALA A 102 -16.89 6.31 -32.17
N ALA A 103 -16.58 5.37 -31.26
CA ALA A 103 -17.35 5.17 -30.03
C ALA A 103 -16.74 5.89 -28.83
N HIS A 104 -15.41 5.86 -28.71
CA HIS A 104 -14.68 6.36 -27.54
C HIS A 104 -14.13 7.78 -27.73
N GLY A 105 -14.13 8.32 -28.95
CA GLY A 105 -13.63 9.67 -29.25
C GLY A 105 -12.13 9.86 -29.07
N VAL A 106 -11.36 8.77 -28.91
CA VAL A 106 -9.91 8.81 -28.69
C VAL A 106 -9.18 7.82 -29.60
N VAL A 107 -7.99 8.22 -30.07
CA VAL A 107 -7.13 7.38 -30.93
C VAL A 107 -6.20 6.49 -30.09
N ARG A 108 -5.93 6.88 -28.84
CA ARG A 108 -5.17 6.09 -27.89
C ARG A 108 -5.79 6.23 -26.51
N TRP A 109 -5.71 5.19 -25.71
CA TRP A 109 -6.12 5.25 -24.32
C TRP A 109 -5.22 6.21 -23.52
N ARG A 110 -5.83 7.17 -22.83
CA ARG A 110 -5.21 7.90 -21.73
C ARG A 110 -5.77 7.36 -20.42
N ILE A 111 -5.03 7.53 -19.33
CA ILE A 111 -5.48 7.13 -17.98
C ILE A 111 -6.82 7.79 -17.61
N VAL A 112 -7.08 9.01 -18.09
CA VAL A 112 -8.39 9.66 -17.87
C VAL A 112 -9.53 8.94 -18.60
N ASP A 113 -9.29 8.44 -19.80
CA ASP A 113 -10.30 7.73 -20.60
C ASP A 113 -10.58 6.35 -19.99
N LEU A 114 -9.51 5.64 -19.58
CA LEU A 114 -9.63 4.36 -18.89
C LEU A 114 -10.22 4.49 -17.47
N ALA A 115 -10.23 5.68 -16.87
CA ALA A 115 -10.89 5.92 -15.58
C ALA A 115 -12.39 6.13 -15.74
N GLN A 116 -12.81 6.54 -16.94
CA GLN A 116 -14.21 6.72 -17.29
C GLN A 116 -14.89 5.38 -17.63
N MET A 117 -14.17 4.46 -18.29
CA MET A 117 -14.72 3.14 -18.66
C MET A 117 -15.32 2.36 -17.46
N PRO A 118 -14.67 2.23 -16.28
CA PRO A 118 -15.27 1.56 -15.13
C PRO A 118 -16.55 2.22 -14.62
N TRP A 119 -16.72 3.53 -14.84
CA TRP A 119 -17.96 4.22 -14.52
C TRP A 119 -19.05 3.86 -15.52
N ASP A 120 -18.75 3.93 -16.82
CA ASP A 120 -19.74 3.70 -17.88
C ASP A 120 -20.23 2.23 -17.88
N GLU A 121 -19.35 1.28 -17.55
CA GLU A 121 -19.65 -0.16 -17.59
C GLU A 121 -20.07 -0.74 -16.23
N PHE A 122 -19.50 -0.25 -15.12
CA PHE A 122 -19.70 -0.85 -13.79
C PHE A 122 -20.17 0.16 -12.72
N LEU A 123 -20.40 1.43 -13.08
CA LEU A 123 -20.74 2.52 -12.15
C LEU A 123 -19.71 2.71 -11.02
N LEU A 124 -18.44 2.41 -11.31
CA LEU A 124 -17.33 2.54 -10.35
C LEU A 124 -16.51 3.80 -10.63
N SER A 125 -16.52 4.72 -9.66
CA SER A 125 -15.68 5.91 -9.71
C SER A 125 -14.27 5.59 -9.23
N VAL A 126 -13.29 5.70 -10.13
CA VAL A 126 -11.88 5.45 -9.82
C VAL A 126 -11.05 6.68 -10.17
N SER A 127 -10.25 7.16 -9.20
CA SER A 127 -9.35 8.29 -9.44
C SER A 127 -8.23 7.92 -10.43
N ARG A 128 -7.74 8.88 -11.21
CA ARG A 128 -6.61 8.68 -12.15
C ARG A 128 -5.36 8.09 -11.45
N PRO A 129 -4.95 8.55 -10.24
CA PRO A 129 -3.83 7.93 -9.51
C PRO A 129 -4.09 6.47 -9.09
N THR A 130 -5.32 6.15 -8.67
CA THR A 130 -5.71 4.76 -8.35
C THR A 130 -5.57 3.88 -9.58
N LEU A 131 -6.15 4.30 -10.70
CA LEU A 131 -6.07 3.55 -11.95
C LEU A 131 -4.63 3.40 -12.44
N SER A 132 -3.81 4.45 -12.36
CA SER A 132 -2.38 4.39 -12.70
C SER A 132 -1.63 3.32 -11.88
N ARG A 133 -1.95 3.18 -10.59
CA ARG A 133 -1.38 2.15 -9.72
C ARG A 133 -1.82 0.75 -10.11
N GLU A 134 -3.10 0.60 -10.42
CA GLU A 134 -3.68 -0.68 -10.86
C GLU A 134 -3.07 -1.15 -12.18
N LEU A 135 -2.94 -0.25 -13.16
CA LEU A 135 -2.26 -0.55 -14.43
C LEU A 135 -0.79 -0.95 -14.22
N ARG A 136 -0.07 -0.30 -13.30
CA ARG A 136 1.32 -0.69 -12.99
C ARG A 136 1.42 -2.07 -12.36
N ALA A 137 0.46 -2.43 -11.51
CA ALA A 137 0.36 -3.76 -10.91
C ALA A 137 0.04 -4.84 -11.95
N LEU A 138 -0.70 -4.48 -13.00
CA LEU A 138 -0.95 -5.29 -14.20
C LEU A 138 0.19 -5.21 -15.23
N VAL A 139 1.38 -4.73 -14.84
CA VAL A 139 2.60 -4.64 -15.68
C VAL A 139 2.53 -3.61 -16.82
N TYR A 140 1.42 -2.91 -17.01
CA TYR A 140 1.35 -1.81 -17.99
C TYR A 140 2.22 -0.61 -17.58
N ARG A 141 2.77 0.06 -18.60
CA ARG A 141 3.56 1.28 -18.45
C ARG A 141 3.07 2.32 -19.44
N LYS A 142 3.18 3.60 -19.07
CA LYS A 142 2.87 4.70 -19.98
C LYS A 142 3.89 4.69 -21.12
N LEU A 143 3.45 4.34 -22.32
CA LEU A 143 4.23 4.59 -23.53
C LEU A 143 4.04 6.06 -23.92
N SER A 144 5.13 6.83 -23.94
CA SER A 144 5.17 8.12 -24.59
C SER A 144 6.08 8.02 -25.81
N ALA A 145 5.58 8.41 -26.98
CA ALA A 145 6.44 8.65 -28.12
C ALA A 145 7.50 9.70 -27.73
N ARG A 146 8.74 9.54 -28.23
CA ARG A 146 9.75 10.59 -28.03
C ARG A 146 9.24 11.88 -28.66
N PRO A 147 9.23 13.02 -27.93
CA PRO A 147 8.83 14.30 -28.49
C PRO A 147 9.64 14.60 -29.77
N ARG A 148 8.96 14.82 -30.89
CA ARG A 148 9.58 15.33 -32.12
C ARG A 148 9.35 16.84 -32.14
N HIS A 149 10.41 17.62 -32.36
CA HIS A 149 10.29 19.07 -32.49
C HIS A 149 9.55 19.40 -33.79
N HIS A 150 8.58 20.31 -33.76
CA HIS A 150 7.76 20.61 -34.94
C HIS A 150 8.57 21.23 -36.10
N ALA A 151 9.68 21.91 -35.80
CA ALA A 151 10.62 22.43 -36.79
C ALA A 151 11.70 21.41 -37.22
N GLN A 152 11.50 20.12 -36.95
CA GLN A 152 12.43 19.07 -37.34
C GLN A 152 12.27 18.79 -38.84
N ASP A 153 13.14 19.36 -39.65
CA ASP A 153 13.21 19.12 -41.09
C ASP A 153 13.91 17.77 -41.38
N PRO A 154 13.21 16.78 -41.98
CA PRO A 154 13.78 15.49 -42.33
C PRO A 154 14.99 15.59 -43.27
N ASP A 155 14.97 16.56 -44.19
CA ASP A 155 16.02 16.73 -45.19
C ASP A 155 17.26 17.37 -44.56
N ALA A 156 17.07 18.29 -43.61
CA ALA A 156 18.17 18.84 -42.81
C ALA A 156 18.84 17.79 -41.91
N ILE A 157 18.10 16.79 -41.42
CA ILE A 157 18.67 15.68 -40.65
C ILE A 157 19.51 14.77 -41.54
N GLU A 158 19.00 14.41 -42.71
CA GLU A 158 19.76 13.57 -43.65
C GLU A 158 20.98 14.30 -44.21
N ALA A 159 20.89 15.61 -44.43
CA ALA A 159 22.04 16.46 -44.77
C ALA A 159 23.09 16.50 -43.65
N PHE A 160 22.67 16.66 -42.39
CA PHE A 160 23.58 16.62 -41.23
C PHE A 160 24.28 15.27 -41.08
N LYS A 161 23.57 14.15 -41.32
CA LYS A 161 24.17 12.81 -41.31
C LYS A 161 25.17 12.60 -42.45
N LYS A 162 24.90 13.15 -43.65
CA LYS A 162 25.75 13.02 -44.85
C LYS A 162 26.97 13.94 -44.88
N GLY A 163 27.12 14.82 -43.91
CA GLY A 163 28.26 15.75 -43.81
C GLY A 163 28.84 15.87 -42.41
N ALA A 164 28.65 14.84 -41.55
CA ALA A 164 29.16 14.87 -40.19
C ALA A 164 30.68 15.15 -40.21
N LEU A 165 31.02 16.37 -39.81
CA LEU A 165 32.38 16.91 -39.75
C LEU A 165 33.33 15.88 -39.12
N PRO A 166 34.58 15.75 -39.61
CA PRO A 166 35.56 14.91 -38.93
C PRO A 166 35.63 15.35 -37.47
N PRO A 167 35.74 14.42 -36.50
CA PRO A 167 35.72 14.79 -35.09
C PRO A 167 36.87 15.74 -34.78
N SER A 168 36.60 17.05 -34.69
CA SER A 168 37.56 18.02 -34.17
C SER A 168 37.53 17.94 -32.65
N TRP A 169 37.98 16.80 -32.11
CA TRP A 169 38.28 16.70 -30.69
C TRP A 169 39.55 17.52 -30.44
N THR A 170 39.37 18.79 -30.07
CA THR A 170 40.46 19.54 -29.45
C THR A 170 40.77 18.83 -28.13
N ARG A 171 41.93 18.18 -28.07
CA ARG A 171 42.41 17.48 -26.88
C ARG A 171 42.49 18.51 -25.75
N SER A 172 41.66 18.37 -24.72
CA SER A 172 41.77 19.21 -23.53
C SER A 172 43.15 19.02 -22.91
N GLU A 173 43.77 20.10 -22.46
CA GLU A 173 45.09 20.04 -21.81
C GLU A 173 45.09 19.02 -20.67
N PRO A 174 46.22 18.30 -20.47
CA PRO A 174 46.35 17.40 -19.33
C PRO A 174 46.11 18.18 -18.03
N PRO A 175 45.35 17.63 -17.08
CA PRO A 175 45.12 18.31 -15.80
C PRO A 175 46.47 18.57 -15.13
N SER A 176 46.69 19.79 -14.68
CA SER A 176 47.91 20.17 -13.95
C SER A 176 48.06 19.28 -12.71
N ARG A 177 49.27 18.78 -12.50
CA ARG A 177 49.58 17.93 -11.33
C ARG A 177 49.27 18.72 -10.07
N GLY A 178 48.27 18.27 -9.32
CA GLY A 178 47.94 18.82 -8.01
C GLY A 178 49.17 18.91 -7.12
N ALA A 179 49.36 20.07 -6.50
CA ALA A 179 50.44 20.33 -5.57
C ALA A 179 50.45 19.25 -4.47
N ARG A 180 51.62 18.65 -4.25
CA ARG A 180 51.85 17.80 -3.08
C ARG A 180 52.32 18.68 -1.92
N ARG A 181 51.66 18.46 -0.78
CA ARG A 181 51.92 18.93 0.59
C ARG A 181 51.14 20.17 1.00
#